data_AF-A0A097PPH3-F1
#
_entry.id   AF-A0A097PPH3-F1
#
_cell.length_a   1.000
_cell.length_b   1.000
_cell.length_c   1.000
_cell.angle_alpha   90.00
_cell.angle_beta   90.00
_cell.angle_gamma   90.00
#
_symmetry.space_group_name_H-M   'P 1'
#
loop_
_entity.id
_entity.type
_entity.pdbx_description
1 polymer ?
#
loop_
_entity_poly.entity_id
_entity_poly.type
_entity_poly.pdbx_seq_one_letter_code
_entity_poly.pdbx_strand_id
1 'polypeptide(L)'
;TGTATVSDFQTIFTSSSAMGTVSFLSGQPKEGVFVEAKSQSKGYYEVTSSDSLGFYRLRGLLPNTTYMIKVVAKIERASPDGVAIEV
;
A
#
# COMPACT_ATOMS: atom_id res chain seq x y z
N THR A 1 -11.68 -13.13 -12.40
CA THR A 1 -10.26 -12.75 -12.24
C THR A 1 -10.16 -11.25 -12.46
N GLY A 2 -10.04 -10.47 -11.38
CA GLY A 2 -10.02 -9.00 -11.43
C GLY A 2 -8.71 -8.49 -10.86
N THR A 3 -7.94 -7.80 -11.69
CA THR A 3 -6.75 -7.03 -11.31
C THR A 3 -7.16 -5.94 -10.32
N ALA A 4 -6.33 -5.68 -9.31
CA ALA A 4 -6.57 -4.65 -8.31
C ALA A 4 -5.55 -3.52 -8.49
N THR A 5 -6.01 -2.27 -8.42
CA THR A 5 -5.19 -1.07 -8.57
C THR A 5 -5.38 -0.16 -7.37
N VAL A 6 -4.29 0.42 -6.91
CA VAL A 6 -4.30 1.41 -5.83
C VAL A 6 -4.54 2.78 -6.45
N SER A 7 -5.57 3.47 -5.96
CA SER A 7 -5.92 4.83 -6.37
C SER A 7 -6.04 5.70 -5.13
N ASP A 8 -5.47 6.90 -5.21
CA ASP A 8 -5.38 7.92 -4.17
C ASP A 8 -4.43 7.63 -2.99
N PHE A 9 -3.47 8.54 -2.79
CA PHE A 9 -2.51 8.52 -1.69
C PHE A 9 -2.55 9.87 -0.97
N GLN A 10 -2.81 9.85 0.33
CA GLN A 10 -2.70 11.03 1.20
C GLN A 10 -1.67 10.77 2.31
N THR A 11 -0.64 11.62 2.37
CA THR A 11 0.42 11.57 3.40
C THR A 11 0.14 12.60 4.49
N ILE A 12 -0.02 12.18 5.75
CA ILE A 12 -0.22 13.10 6.90
C ILE A 12 1.05 13.13 7.76
N PHE A 13 1.79 14.24 7.70
CA PHE A 13 3.11 14.44 8.32
C PHE A 13 3.16 14.43 9.86
N THR A 14 2.02 14.33 10.56
CA THR A 14 1.98 14.31 12.03
C THR A 14 1.91 12.91 12.64
N SER A 15 1.74 11.88 11.80
CA SER A 15 1.89 10.50 12.21
C SER A 15 2.47 9.74 11.02
N SER A 16 3.77 9.46 11.06
CA SER A 16 4.49 8.40 10.34
C SER A 16 3.62 7.27 9.76
N SER A 17 2.83 7.55 8.72
CA SER A 17 1.80 6.66 8.22
C SER A 17 1.48 7.00 6.78
N ALA A 18 1.19 5.95 6.00
CA ALA A 18 0.72 6.06 4.63
C ALA A 18 -0.66 5.41 4.57
N MET A 19 -1.60 6.09 3.92
CA MET A 19 -2.98 5.64 3.77
C MET A 19 -3.37 5.65 2.30
N GLY A 20 -4.29 4.76 1.95
CA GLY A 20 -4.87 4.71 0.62
C GLY A 20 -5.99 3.69 0.55
N THR A 21 -6.42 3.40 -0.67
CA THR A 21 -7.45 2.38 -0.93
C THR A 21 -6.92 1.29 -1.86
N VAL A 22 -7.43 0.08 -1.67
CA VAL A 22 -7.27 -1.02 -2.61
C VAL A 22 -8.62 -1.30 -3.25
N SER A 23 -8.66 -1.24 -4.58
CA SER A 23 -9.84 -1.56 -5.36
C SER A 23 -9.51 -2.49 -6.52
N PHE A 24 -10.52 -3.17 -7.06
CA PHE A 24 -10.43 -3.83 -8.36
C PHE A 24 -10.29 -2.78 -9.48
N LEU A 25 -9.90 -3.20 -10.69
CA LEU A 25 -9.91 -2.34 -11.88
C LEU A 25 -11.28 -1.72 -12.18
N SER A 26 -12.35 -2.36 -11.71
CA SER A 26 -13.71 -1.82 -11.80
C SER A 26 -13.98 -0.68 -10.82
N GLY A 27 -13.03 -0.32 -9.95
CA GLY A 27 -13.16 0.66 -8.89
C GLY A 27 -13.84 0.15 -7.62
N GLN A 28 -14.29 -1.11 -7.59
CA GLN A 28 -14.90 -1.70 -6.39
C GLN A 28 -13.84 -1.94 -5.30
N PRO A 29 -14.10 -1.55 -4.04
CA PRO A 29 -13.16 -1.76 -2.95
C PRO A 29 -12.91 -3.25 -2.73
N LYS A 30 -11.68 -3.59 -2.32
CA LYS A 30 -11.28 -4.97 -2.07
C LYS A 30 -10.72 -5.11 -0.65
N GLU A 31 -11.47 -5.83 0.18
CA GLU A 31 -11.10 -6.19 1.55
C GLU A 31 -10.02 -7.27 1.60
N GLY A 32 -9.25 -7.29 2.70
CA GLY A 32 -8.34 -8.37 3.04
C GLY A 32 -7.09 -8.43 2.17
N VAL A 33 -6.79 -7.35 1.43
CA VAL A 33 -5.60 -7.27 0.60
C VAL A 33 -4.43 -6.79 1.44
N PHE A 34 -3.38 -7.59 1.49
CA PHE A 34 -2.15 -7.21 2.16
C PHE A 34 -1.41 -6.13 1.36
N VAL A 35 -1.01 -5.07 2.05
CA VAL A 35 -0.19 -3.97 1.53
C VAL A 35 1.06 -3.90 2.36
N GLU A 36 2.22 -3.94 1.71
CA GLU A 36 3.52 -3.82 2.37
C GLU A 36 4.19 -2.49 2.03
N ALA A 37 4.94 -1.96 2.99
CA ALA A 37 5.90 -0.87 2.81
C ALA A 37 7.30 -1.39 3.15
N LYS A 38 8.19 -1.36 2.16
CA LYS A 38 9.59 -1.70 2.36
C LYS A 38 10.48 -0.49 2.14
N SER A 39 11.26 -0.12 3.16
CA SER A 39 12.26 0.92 3.04
C SER A 39 13.37 0.46 2.10
N GLN A 40 13.76 1.32 1.16
CA GLN A 40 14.87 1.03 0.27
C GLN A 40 16.23 1.21 0.96
N SER A 41 16.32 2.09 1.96
CA SER A 41 17.60 2.52 2.56
C SER A 41 17.80 2.10 4.02
N LYS A 42 16.73 1.99 4.82
CA LYS A 42 16.82 1.80 6.28
C LYS A 42 16.46 0.39 6.75
N GLY A 43 16.15 -0.52 5.83
CA GLY A 43 15.79 -1.91 6.18
C GLY A 43 14.46 -2.07 6.92
N TYR A 44 13.66 -1.01 7.06
CA TYR A 44 12.35 -1.03 7.70
C TYR A 44 11.30 -1.72 6.82
N TYR A 45 10.40 -2.48 7.43
CA TYR A 45 9.33 -3.22 6.76
C TYR A 45 8.05 -3.16 7.59
N GLU A 46 6.93 -2.89 6.94
CA GLU A 46 5.60 -2.86 7.56
C GLU A 46 4.57 -3.49 6.63
N VAL A 47 3.56 -4.17 7.20
CA VAL A 47 2.44 -4.77 6.46
C VAL A 47 1.13 -4.45 7.15
N THR A 48 0.10 -4.20 6.35
CA THR A 48 -1.29 -4.06 6.80
C THR A 48 -2.22 -4.75 5.83
N SER A 49 -3.51 -4.91 6.19
CA SER A 49 -4.55 -5.41 5.29
C SER A 49 -5.64 -4.35 5.07
N SER A 50 -6.19 -4.28 3.87
CA SER A 50 -7.34 -3.42 3.59
C SER A 50 -8.60 -3.86 4.34
N ASP A 51 -9.41 -2.90 4.78
CA ASP A 51 -10.70 -3.13 5.44
C ASP A 51 -11.86 -3.38 4.43
N SER A 52 -13.09 -3.50 4.93
CA SER A 52 -14.29 -3.78 4.13
C SER A 52 -14.64 -2.70 3.11
N LEU A 53 -14.10 -1.49 3.28
CA LEU A 53 -14.24 -0.38 2.34
C LEU A 53 -12.98 -0.21 1.48
N GLY A 54 -12.03 -1.13 1.58
CA GLY A 54 -10.77 -1.13 0.84
C GLY A 54 -9.71 -0.20 1.42
N PHE A 55 -9.96 0.51 2.53
CA PHE A 55 -8.98 1.41 3.11
C PHE A 55 -7.86 0.63 3.80
N TYR A 56 -6.63 1.14 3.71
CA TYR A 56 -5.51 0.65 4.48
C TYR A 56 -4.75 1.80 5.14
N ARG A 57 -4.04 1.48 6.23
CA ARG A 57 -3.13 2.41 6.90
C ARG A 57 -1.88 1.69 7.36
N LEU A 58 -0.75 1.98 6.72
CA LEU A 58 0.58 1.64 7.19
C LEU A 58 0.98 2.63 8.28
N ARG A 59 1.54 2.17 9.40
CA ARG A 59 1.91 3.00 10.55
C ARG A 59 3.39 2.83 10.88
N GLY A 60 3.93 3.70 11.73
CA GLY A 60 5.31 3.60 12.20
C GLY A 60 6.38 3.91 11.14
N LEU A 61 6.02 4.50 10.00
CA LEU A 61 6.97 4.79 8.93
C LEU A 61 8.03 5.81 9.37
N LEU A 62 9.29 5.51 9.12
CA LEU A 62 10.39 6.37 9.53
C LEU A 62 10.39 7.66 8.68
N PRO A 63 10.53 8.85 9.28
CA PRO A 63 10.64 10.10 8.52
C PRO A 63 11.91 10.10 7.66
N ASN A 64 11.90 10.89 6.58
CA ASN A 64 13.00 11.00 5.63
C ASN A 64 13.42 9.62 5.11
N THR A 65 12.43 8.84 4.67
CA THR A 65 12.65 7.45 4.24
C THR A 65 11.76 7.14 3.05
N THR A 66 12.38 6.76 1.94
CA THR A 66 11.66 6.27 0.77
C THR A 66 11.17 4.85 1.01
N TYR A 67 9.88 4.63 0.79
CA TYR A 67 9.23 3.34 0.88
C TYR A 67 8.73 2.90 -0.49
N MET A 68 8.96 1.63 -0.81
CA MET A 68 8.29 0.94 -1.91
C MET A 68 7.02 0.30 -1.36
N ILE A 69 5.86 0.85 -1.75
CA ILE A 69 4.55 0.36 -1.33
C ILE A 69 3.95 -0.51 -2.43
N LYS A 70 3.47 -1.69 -2.05
CA LYS A 70 2.92 -2.66 -2.99
C LYS A 70 1.89 -3.56 -2.34
N VAL A 71 0.94 -3.98 -3.15
CA VAL A 71 0.00 -5.05 -2.80
C VAL A 71 0.76 -6.37 -2.84
N VAL A 72 0.69 -7.14 -1.75
CA VAL A 72 1.21 -8.50 -1.69
C VAL A 72 0.18 -9.41 -2.34
N ALA A 73 0.31 -9.61 -3.64
CA ALA A 73 -0.43 -10.64 -4.34
C ALA A 73 0.12 -12.00 -3.92
N LYS A 74 -0.65 -12.77 -3.14
CA LYS A 74 -0.46 -14.22 -3.10
C LYS A 74 -0.85 -14.72 -4.50
N ILE A 75 0.16 -14.87 -5.34
CA ILE A 75 0.14 -14.92 -6.81
C ILE A 75 -1.03 -15.74 -7.37
N GLU A 76 -1.86 -15.12 -8.21
CA GLU A 76 -2.05 -15.56 -9.60
C GLU A 76 -1.84 -14.35 -10.52
N ARG A 77 -0.70 -14.38 -11.23
CA ARG A 77 -0.13 -13.43 -12.20
C ARG A 77 -1.08 -12.35 -12.78
N ALA A 78 -0.78 -11.07 -12.52
CA ALA A 78 -0.58 -10.00 -13.52
C ALA A 78 -0.44 -8.60 -12.86
N SER A 79 0.65 -7.88 -13.21
CA SER A 79 0.82 -6.40 -13.19
C SER A 79 1.07 -5.68 -11.84
N PRO A 80 1.55 -4.41 -11.87
CA PRO A 80 2.88 -3.91 -12.22
C PRO A 80 3.69 -3.47 -10.97
N ASP A 81 4.99 -3.20 -11.12
CA ASP A 81 6.07 -3.19 -10.11
C ASP A 81 6.02 -2.17 -8.93
N GLY A 82 4.84 -1.69 -8.54
CA GLY A 82 4.66 -0.81 -7.38
C GLY A 82 4.96 0.66 -7.66
N VAL A 83 4.66 1.51 -6.68
CA VAL A 83 4.84 2.96 -6.75
C VAL A 83 5.85 3.39 -5.67
N ALA A 84 6.87 4.15 -6.06
CA ALA A 84 7.82 4.74 -5.12
C ALA A 84 7.26 6.06 -4.60
N ILE A 85 7.24 6.24 -3.29
CA ILE A 85 6.85 7.50 -2.64
C ILE A 85 7.91 7.95 -1.64
N GLU A 86 8.07 9.28 -1.51
CA GLU A 86 8.92 9.91 -0.51
C GLU A 86 8.05 10.39 0.66
N VAL A 87 8.48 10.08 1.89
CA VAL A 87 7.82 10.45 3.16
C VAL A 87 8.80 11.17 4.07
#